data_AF-A0A1E1W541-F1
#
_entry.id   AF-A0A1E1W541-F1
#
_cell.length_a   1.000
_cell.length_b   1.000
_cell.length_c   1.000
_cell.angle_alpha   90.00
_cell.angle_beta   90.00
_cell.angle_gamma   90.00
#
_symmetry.space_group_name_H-M   'P 1'
#
loop_
_entity.id
_entity.type
_entity.pdbx_description
1 polymer ?
#
loop_
_entity_poly.entity_id
_entity_poly.type
_entity_poly.pdbx_seq_one_letter_code
_entity_poly.pdbx_strand_id
1 'polypeptide(L)'
;HGSKLSGELASGYLARCDAHSRATDALIYLGLRLGGFLNEAGWYADAQRVLLRCREMCQAQPQTTYYKRLTLECCHRLLNTQSAYCCFPAAAETYALALKLLGIPDDVSGDLPEGPFAVGDTCDQGLQTDDDQRLEDLQTLEDEDPGSGRVGRA
;
A
#
# COMPACT_ATOMS: atom_id res chain seq x y z
N HIS A 1 15.19 13.75 17.06
CA HIS A 1 16.18 14.19 16.05
C HIS A 1 15.99 13.48 14.68
N GLY A 2 14.85 12.82 14.41
CA GLY A 2 14.62 12.08 13.16
C GLY A 2 13.87 12.82 12.05
N SER A 3 13.47 14.09 12.24
CA SER A 3 12.60 14.82 11.29
C SER A 3 13.33 15.51 10.13
N LYS A 4 14.67 15.47 10.09
CA LYS A 4 15.45 16.18 9.05
C LYS A 4 15.81 15.32 7.86
N LEU A 5 15.99 14.00 8.04
CA LEU A 5 16.47 13.13 6.98
C LEU A 5 15.48 13.05 5.81
N SER A 6 14.20 12.84 6.10
CA SER A 6 13.15 12.78 5.07
C SER A 6 13.06 14.07 4.26
N GLY A 7 13.11 15.21 4.96
CA GLY A 7 13.14 16.54 4.37
C GLY A 7 14.39 16.79 3.51
N GLU A 8 15.56 16.37 3.96
CA GLU A 8 16.83 16.49 3.22
C GLU A 8 16.82 15.63 1.95
N LEU A 9 16.34 14.38 2.04
CA LEU A 9 16.19 13.50 0.88
C LEU A 9 15.21 14.08 -0.15
N ALA A 10 14.04 14.54 0.30
CA ALA A 10 13.05 15.15 -0.58
C ALA A 10 13.60 16.42 -1.24
N SER A 11 14.19 17.33 -0.45
CA SER A 11 14.77 18.59 -0.95
C SER A 11 15.92 18.34 -1.92
N GLY A 12 16.77 17.37 -1.63
CA GLY A 12 17.85 16.95 -2.54
C GLY A 12 17.32 16.40 -3.86
N TYR A 13 16.23 15.64 -3.84
CA TYR A 13 15.56 15.20 -5.06
C TYR A 13 15.01 16.38 -5.88
N LEU A 14 14.26 17.29 -5.24
CA LEU A 14 13.68 18.48 -5.88
C LEU A 14 14.76 19.34 -6.54
N ALA A 15 15.83 19.66 -5.81
CA ALA A 15 16.95 20.45 -6.33
C ALA A 15 17.61 19.79 -7.56
N ARG A 16 17.72 18.46 -7.59
CA ARG A 16 18.27 17.73 -8.74
C ARG A 16 17.35 17.76 -9.96
N CYS A 17 16.03 17.79 -9.74
CA CYS A 17 15.04 17.96 -10.78
C CYS A 17 15.14 19.35 -11.40
N ASP A 18 15.21 20.39 -10.57
CA ASP A 18 15.27 21.78 -11.03
C ASP A 18 16.57 22.10 -11.77
N ALA A 19 17.69 21.54 -11.31
CA ALA A 19 18.98 21.68 -11.96
C ALA A 19 19.08 20.93 -13.30
N HIS A 20 18.11 20.07 -13.66
CA HIS A 20 18.17 19.18 -14.83
C HIS A 20 19.48 18.39 -14.90
N SER A 21 20.03 18.06 -13.72
CA SER A 21 21.40 17.55 -13.54
C SER A 21 21.64 16.15 -14.12
N ARG A 22 20.58 15.46 -14.54
CA ARG A 22 20.57 14.09 -15.05
C ARG A 22 19.50 13.92 -16.11
N ALA A 23 19.62 12.84 -16.89
CA ALA A 23 18.58 12.40 -17.79
C ALA A 23 17.23 12.28 -17.07
N THR A 24 16.17 12.81 -17.69
CA THR A 24 14.82 12.90 -17.12
C THR A 24 14.32 11.55 -16.61
N ASP A 25 14.48 10.47 -17.39
CA ASP A 25 14.03 9.14 -16.98
C ASP A 25 14.72 8.66 -15.70
N ALA A 26 16.02 8.96 -15.53
CA ALA A 26 16.75 8.60 -14.32
C ALA A 26 16.21 9.35 -13.09
N LEU A 27 15.77 10.59 -13.26
CA LEU A 27 15.13 11.38 -12.20
C LEU A 27 13.70 10.88 -11.91
N ILE A 28 12.95 10.46 -12.93
CA ILE A 28 11.63 9.83 -12.75
C ILE A 28 11.76 8.54 -11.93
N TYR A 29 12.65 7.61 -12.34
CA TYR A 29 12.84 6.36 -11.60
C TYR A 29 13.40 6.57 -10.19
N LEU A 30 14.19 7.62 -9.98
CA LEU A 30 14.63 8.01 -8.64
C LEU A 30 13.44 8.49 -7.80
N GLY A 31 12.59 9.36 -8.36
CA GLY A 31 11.39 9.87 -7.69
C GLY A 31 10.42 8.77 -7.28
N LEU A 32 10.15 7.81 -8.16
CA LEU A 32 9.28 6.66 -7.87
C LEU A 32 9.82 5.81 -6.71
N ARG A 33 11.12 5.50 -6.73
CA ARG A 33 11.76 4.69 -5.66
C ARG A 33 11.84 5.45 -4.34
N LEU A 34 12.27 6.70 -4.37
CA LEU A 34 12.40 7.53 -3.18
C LEU A 34 11.03 7.78 -2.55
N GLY A 35 10.02 8.12 -3.36
CA GLY A 35 8.65 8.31 -2.88
C GLY A 35 8.08 7.05 -2.22
N GLY A 36 8.31 5.87 -2.82
CA GLY A 36 7.94 4.58 -2.21
C GLY A 36 8.63 4.33 -0.88
N PHE A 37 9.95 4.53 -0.82
CA PHE A 37 10.73 4.40 0.42
C PHE A 37 10.23 5.34 1.53
N LEU A 38 10.02 6.62 1.23
CA LEU A 38 9.50 7.58 2.20
C LEU A 38 8.09 7.21 2.68
N ASN A 39 7.26 6.66 1.78
CA ASN A 39 5.91 6.20 2.12
C ASN A 39 5.92 5.00 3.07
N GLU A 40 6.75 3.99 2.79
CA GLU A 40 6.93 2.81 3.65
C GLU A 40 7.51 3.18 5.02
N ALA A 41 8.31 4.25 5.09
CA ALA A 41 8.85 4.80 6.33
C ALA A 41 7.85 5.66 7.14
N GLY A 42 6.62 5.85 6.64
CA GLY A 42 5.61 6.70 7.29
C GLY A 42 5.84 8.21 7.13
N TRP A 43 6.79 8.63 6.29
CA TRP A 43 7.07 10.03 6.01
C TRP A 43 6.21 10.56 4.86
N TYR A 44 4.89 10.45 5.03
CA TYR A 44 3.93 10.66 3.96
C TYR A 44 3.98 12.07 3.35
N ALA A 45 4.19 13.10 4.17
CA ALA A 45 4.29 14.47 3.67
C ALA A 45 5.47 14.67 2.70
N ASP A 46 6.62 14.06 2.99
CA ASP A 46 7.80 14.11 2.13
C ASP A 46 7.67 13.17 0.92
N ALA A 47 7.06 12.00 1.11
CA ALA A 47 6.74 11.05 0.04
C ALA A 47 5.82 11.69 -1.01
N GLN A 48 4.73 12.33 -0.57
CA GLN A 48 3.79 13.02 -1.44
C GLN A 48 4.49 14.14 -2.22
N ARG A 49 5.37 14.91 -1.58
CA ARG A 49 6.12 15.98 -2.24
C ARG A 49 7.01 15.46 -3.38
N VAL A 50 7.74 14.37 -3.13
CA VAL A 50 8.59 13.72 -4.14
C VAL A 50 7.75 13.16 -5.29
N LEU A 51 6.66 12.45 -4.98
CA LEU A 51 5.82 11.83 -5.99
C LEU A 51 5.05 12.87 -6.83
N LEU A 52 4.58 13.97 -6.24
CA LEU A 52 3.96 15.06 -7.00
C LEU A 52 4.93 15.66 -8.01
N ARG A 53 6.18 15.95 -7.59
CA ARG A 53 7.22 16.44 -8.51
C ARG A 53 7.53 15.41 -9.61
N CYS A 54 7.62 14.13 -9.25
CA CYS A 54 7.85 13.05 -10.21
C CYS A 54 6.71 12.96 -11.25
N ARG A 55 5.45 13.07 -10.81
CA ARG A 55 4.27 13.11 -11.70
C ARG A 55 4.35 14.28 -12.68
N GLU A 56 4.67 15.49 -12.20
CA GLU A 56 4.84 16.66 -13.07
C GLU A 56 5.90 16.41 -14.16
N MET A 57 7.03 15.80 -13.79
CA MET A 57 8.07 15.43 -14.75
C MET A 57 7.55 14.45 -15.80
N CYS A 58 6.81 13.41 -15.40
CA CYS A 58 6.20 12.47 -16.34
C CYS A 58 5.19 13.15 -17.28
N GLN A 59 4.38 14.08 -16.77
CA GLN A 59 3.39 14.82 -17.56
C GLN A 59 4.03 15.84 -18.52
N ALA A 60 5.21 16.36 -18.19
CA ALA A 60 5.99 17.23 -19.07
C ALA A 60 6.62 16.50 -20.26
N GLN A 61 6.65 15.16 -20.24
CA GLN A 61 7.16 14.37 -21.37
C GLN A 61 6.08 14.13 -22.44
N PRO A 62 6.47 13.77 -23.68
CA PRO A 62 5.51 13.34 -24.69
C PRO A 62 4.63 12.23 -24.14
N GLN A 63 3.31 12.37 -24.25
CA GLN A 63 2.34 11.44 -23.67
C GLN A 63 2.20 10.15 -24.49
N THR A 64 3.33 9.51 -24.78
CA THR A 64 3.45 8.16 -25.31
C THR A 64 2.94 7.15 -24.28
N THR A 65 2.64 5.93 -24.73
CA THR A 65 2.26 4.82 -23.84
C THR A 65 3.26 4.62 -22.69
N TYR A 66 4.56 4.82 -22.96
CA TYR A 66 5.61 4.70 -21.97
C TYR A 66 5.46 5.71 -20.82
N TYR A 67 5.33 7.01 -21.11
CA TYR A 67 5.22 8.04 -20.07
C TYR A 67 3.84 8.05 -19.40
N LYS A 68 2.78 7.65 -20.11
CA LYS A 68 1.47 7.40 -19.50
C LYS A 68 1.55 6.30 -18.44
N ARG A 69 2.23 5.18 -18.74
CA ARG A 69 2.46 4.10 -17.78
C ARG A 69 3.23 4.57 -16.54
N LEU A 70 4.28 5.38 -16.72
CA LEU A 70 5.02 5.95 -15.60
C LEU A 70 4.18 6.92 -14.77
N THR A 71 3.35 7.73 -15.43
CA THR A 71 2.43 8.64 -14.74
C THR A 71 1.40 7.85 -13.92
N LEU A 72 0.86 6.74 -14.46
CA LEU A 72 -0.07 5.85 -13.75
C LEU A 72 0.59 5.16 -12.56
N GLU A 73 1.83 4.68 -12.71
CA GLU A 73 2.62 4.14 -11.59
C GLU A 73 2.80 5.19 -10.48
N CYS A 74 3.06 6.44 -10.85
CA CYS A 74 3.15 7.54 -9.89
C CYS A 74 1.80 7.83 -9.23
N CYS A 75 0.70 7.81 -9.99
CA CYS A 75 -0.66 8.00 -9.47
C CYS A 75 -1.03 6.92 -8.46
N HIS A 76 -0.75 5.65 -8.76
CA HIS A 76 -0.99 4.53 -7.83
C HIS A 76 -0.26 4.75 -6.49
N ARG A 77 1.01 5.15 -6.53
CA ARG A 77 1.79 5.45 -5.33
C ARG A 77 1.26 6.67 -4.58
N LEU A 78 0.90 7.74 -5.30
CA LEU A 78 0.29 8.93 -4.72
C LEU A 78 -1.03 8.62 -4.02
N LEU A 79 -1.90 7.81 -4.63
CA LEU A 79 -3.17 7.40 -4.04
C LEU A 79 -2.96 6.67 -2.72
N ASN A 80 -2.01 5.72 -2.67
CA ASN A 80 -1.64 5.06 -1.42
C ASN A 80 -1.14 6.06 -0.37
N THR A 81 -0.18 6.92 -0.74
CA THR A 81 0.39 7.93 0.17
C THR A 81 -0.66 8.92 0.68
N GLN A 82 -1.49 9.47 -0.21
CA GLN A 82 -2.51 10.46 0.12
C GLN A 82 -3.62 9.84 0.96
N SER A 83 -3.99 8.58 0.72
CA SER A 83 -4.96 7.86 1.56
C SER A 83 -4.41 7.61 2.96
N ALA A 84 -3.17 7.10 3.06
CA ALA A 84 -2.50 6.89 4.35
C ALA A 84 -2.29 8.20 5.12
N TYR A 85 -2.07 9.30 4.40
CA TYR A 85 -1.93 10.64 4.97
C TYR A 85 -3.25 11.40 5.14
N CYS A 86 -4.40 10.74 4.93
CA CYS A 86 -5.74 11.32 5.04
C CYS A 86 -5.97 12.56 4.16
N CYS A 87 -5.21 12.71 3.08
CA CYS A 87 -5.31 13.79 2.10
C CYS A 87 -6.31 13.45 0.99
N PHE A 88 -7.55 13.12 1.37
CA PHE A 88 -8.58 12.62 0.44
C PHE A 88 -8.91 13.55 -0.74
N PRO A 89 -8.97 14.88 -0.60
CA PRO A 89 -9.18 15.77 -1.74
C PRO A 89 -8.07 15.62 -2.79
N ALA A 90 -6.81 15.55 -2.35
CA ALA A 90 -5.68 15.36 -3.24
C ALA A 90 -5.66 13.95 -3.85
N ALA A 91 -6.13 12.93 -3.11
CA ALA A 91 -6.32 11.58 -3.64
C ALA A 91 -7.38 11.55 -4.74
N ALA A 92 -8.50 12.25 -4.57
CA ALA A 92 -9.55 12.35 -5.59
C ALA A 92 -9.03 12.98 -6.89
N GLU A 93 -8.24 14.06 -6.80
CA GLU A 93 -7.58 14.66 -7.97
C GLU A 93 -6.62 13.68 -8.67
N THR A 94 -5.82 12.94 -7.89
CA THR A 94 -4.91 11.92 -8.43
C THR A 94 -5.68 10.80 -9.14
N TYR A 95 -6.82 10.37 -8.57
CA TYR A 95 -7.66 9.33 -9.13
C TYR A 95 -8.29 9.76 -10.46
N ALA A 96 -8.87 10.96 -10.52
CA ALA A 96 -9.43 11.53 -11.75
C ALA A 96 -8.38 11.62 -12.87
N LEU A 97 -7.15 12.01 -12.53
CA LEU A 97 -6.04 11.99 -13.50
C LEU A 97 -5.75 10.57 -14.01
N ALA A 98 -5.75 9.57 -13.14
CA ALA A 98 -5.53 8.18 -13.53
C ALA A 98 -6.63 7.68 -14.49
N LEU A 99 -7.90 7.94 -14.18
CA LEU A 99 -9.03 7.59 -15.07
C LEU A 99 -8.89 8.27 -16.44
N LYS A 100 -8.57 9.57 -16.46
CA LYS A 100 -8.31 10.31 -17.71
C LYS A 100 -7.20 9.69 -18.54
N LEU A 101 -6.10 9.23 -17.92
CA LEU A 101 -5.00 8.58 -18.63
C LEU A 101 -5.39 7.20 -19.20
N LEU A 102 -6.29 6.49 -18.52
CA LEU A 102 -6.88 5.22 -18.97
C LEU A 102 -7.98 5.41 -20.01
N GLY A 103 -8.49 6.64 -20.20
CA GLY A 103 -9.63 6.92 -21.08
C GLY A 103 -10.98 6.48 -20.49
N ILE A 104 -11.05 6.33 -19.17
CA ILE A 104 -12.28 5.99 -18.44
C ILE A 104 -12.96 7.32 -18.04
N PRO A 105 -14.26 7.50 -18.30
CA PRO A 105 -14.98 8.69 -17.87
C PRO A 105 -15.08 8.74 -16.33
N ASP A 106 -15.06 9.95 -15.75
CA ASP A 106 -15.19 10.20 -14.30
C ASP A 106 -16.58 9.82 -13.73
N ASP A 107 -17.53 9.48 -14.59
CA ASP A 107 -18.92 9.20 -14.21
C ASP A 107 -19.06 7.75 -13.69
N VAL A 108 -18.69 7.56 -12.43
CA VAL A 108 -18.89 6.30 -11.67
C VAL A 108 -20.38 6.05 -11.35
N SER A 109 -21.28 6.90 -11.86
CA SER A 109 -22.74 6.73 -11.77
C SER A 109 -23.28 5.65 -12.71
N GLY A 110 -22.49 5.22 -13.69
CA GLY A 110 -22.84 4.11 -14.55
C GLY A 110 -22.66 2.79 -13.80
N ASP A 111 -23.67 1.92 -13.86
CA ASP A 111 -23.54 0.53 -13.42
C ASP A 111 -22.23 -0.04 -13.98
N LEU A 112 -21.44 -0.68 -13.10
CA LEU A 112 -20.25 -1.40 -13.54
C LEU A 112 -20.66 -2.34 -14.68
N PRO A 113 -19.92 -2.38 -15.80
CA PRO A 113 -20.29 -3.24 -16.91
C PRO A 113 -20.43 -4.68 -16.42
N GLU A 114 -21.57 -5.34 -16.69
CA GLU A 114 -21.78 -6.75 -16.34
C GLU A 114 -20.63 -7.59 -16.91
N GLY A 115 -19.71 -7.96 -16.03
CA GLY A 115 -18.55 -8.79 -16.31
C GLY A 115 -18.35 -9.76 -15.16
N PRO A 116 -17.60 -10.86 -15.35
CA PRO A 116 -17.34 -11.82 -14.30
C PRO A 116 -16.34 -11.22 -13.30
N PHE A 117 -16.77 -10.25 -12.50
CA PHE A 117 -16.00 -9.79 -11.36
C PHE A 117 -16.09 -10.87 -10.28
N ALA A 118 -14.93 -11.37 -9.87
CA ALA A 118 -14.83 -12.17 -8.66
C ALA A 118 -15.14 -11.24 -7.49
N VAL A 119 -16.36 -11.29 -6.98
CA VAL A 119 -16.71 -10.69 -5.69
C VAL A 119 -16.02 -11.52 -4.63
N GLY A 120 -14.96 -10.98 -4.02
CA GLY A 120 -14.38 -11.58 -2.82
C GLY A 120 -15.37 -11.44 -1.67
N ASP A 121 -15.48 -12.47 -0.83
CA ASP A 121 -16.34 -12.43 0.35
C ASP A 121 -15.98 -11.20 1.21
N THR A 122 -16.98 -10.38 1.55
CA THR A 122 -16.75 -9.16 2.34
C THR A 122 -16.23 -9.53 3.73
N CYS A 123 -15.36 -8.69 4.28
CA CYS A 123 -14.71 -8.92 5.58
C CYS A 123 -15.66 -8.85 6.79
N ASP A 124 -16.97 -8.87 6.56
CA ASP A 124 -18.02 -8.72 7.59
C ASP A 124 -18.19 -10.00 8.42
N GLN A 125 -17.49 -11.08 8.06
CA GLN A 125 -17.53 -12.38 8.74
C GLN A 125 -16.33 -12.65 9.65
N GLY A 126 -15.59 -11.61 10.07
CA GLY A 126 -14.55 -11.76 11.08
C GLY A 126 -15.14 -12.15 12.43
N LEU A 127 -15.36 -13.46 12.67
CA LEU A 127 -15.66 -13.98 14.01
C LEU A 127 -14.36 -14.08 14.80
N GLN A 128 -14.34 -13.42 15.96
CA GLN A 128 -13.28 -13.55 16.96
C GLN A 128 -13.20 -15.03 17.39
N THR A 129 -12.02 -15.64 17.32
CA THR A 129 -11.80 -16.96 17.91
C THR A 129 -11.83 -16.79 19.42
N ASP A 130 -12.94 -17.18 20.05
CA ASP A 130 -13.00 -17.28 21.51
C ASP A 130 -12.08 -18.43 21.95
N ASP A 131 -11.07 -18.07 22.74
CA ASP A 131 -9.97 -18.89 23.24
C ASP A 131 -10.44 -19.76 24.45
N ASP A 132 -11.64 -20.36 24.36
CA ASP A 132 -12.28 -21.09 25.48
C ASP A 132 -12.16 -22.62 25.36
N GLN A 133 -11.10 -23.12 24.72
CA GLN A 133 -10.78 -24.54 24.66
C GLN A 133 -9.40 -24.83 25.24
N ARG A 134 -9.25 -24.51 26.52
CA ARG A 134 -8.02 -24.86 27.26
C ARG A 134 -8.23 -25.26 28.72
N LEU A 135 -9.44 -25.70 29.09
CA LEU A 135 -9.76 -26.08 30.47
C LEU A 135 -10.48 -27.42 30.66
N GLU A 136 -10.78 -28.18 29.59
CA GLU A 136 -11.39 -29.52 29.74
C GLU A 136 -10.36 -30.67 29.82
N ASP A 137 -9.10 -30.45 29.43
CA ASP A 137 -8.05 -31.49 29.48
C ASP A 137 -7.38 -31.65 30.86
N LEU A 138 -7.82 -30.91 31.89
CA LEU A 138 -7.26 -30.99 33.25
C LEU A 138 -8.17 -31.66 34.29
N GLN A 139 -9.33 -32.18 33.89
CA GLN A 139 -10.29 -32.84 34.80
C GLN A 139 -10.32 -34.38 34.71
N THR A 140 -9.40 -35.03 33.96
CA THR A 140 -9.33 -36.49 33.87
C THR A 140 -8.24 -37.14 34.74
N LEU A 141 -7.62 -36.40 35.67
CA LEU A 141 -6.52 -36.90 36.51
C LEU A 141 -6.85 -37.09 37.99
N GLU A 142 -8.12 -37.13 38.38
CA GLU A 142 -8.51 -37.50 39.74
C GLU A 142 -9.75 -38.38 39.68
N ASP A 143 -9.54 -39.71 39.69
CA ASP A 143 -10.32 -40.74 40.40
C ASP A 143 -10.24 -42.11 39.68
N GLU A 144 -9.35 -42.98 40.16
CA GLU A 144 -9.64 -44.35 40.63
C GLU A 144 -8.33 -45.17 40.82
N ASP A 145 -8.03 -45.48 42.08
CA ASP A 145 -7.11 -46.52 42.59
C ASP A 145 -7.99 -47.57 43.34
N PRO A 146 -7.61 -48.82 43.71
CA PRO A 146 -6.45 -49.67 43.37
C PRO A 146 -6.82 -51.10 42.89
N GLY A 147 -5.85 -51.79 42.28
CA GLY A 147 -5.63 -53.22 42.53
C GLY A 147 -6.21 -54.25 41.54
N SER A 148 -5.32 -54.95 40.82
CA SER A 148 -5.28 -56.43 40.76
C SER A 148 -4.24 -56.92 39.74
N GLY A 149 -3.14 -57.46 40.28
CA GLY A 149 -2.26 -58.53 39.78
C GLY A 149 -2.07 -58.80 38.27
N ARG A 150 -0.81 -58.75 37.81
CA ARG A 150 0.09 -59.93 37.81
C ARG A 150 1.49 -59.55 37.30
N VAL A 151 2.46 -60.12 38.01
CA VAL A 151 3.90 -60.07 37.77
C VAL A 151 4.24 -60.86 36.51
N GLY A 152 4.87 -60.22 35.53
CA GLY A 152 5.67 -60.88 34.50
C GLY A 152 7.15 -60.74 34.83
N ARG A 153 7.77 -61.85 35.25
CA ARG A 153 9.23 -62.03 35.14
C ARG A 153 9.48 -63.14 34.12
N ALA A 154 10.63 -62.97 33.45
CA ALA A 154 11.25 -63.87 32.47
C ALA A 154 11.20 -65.36 32.83
#